data_AF-A0A379S9E8-F1
#
_entry.id   AF-A0A379S9E8-F1
#
_cell.length_a   1.000
_cell.length_b   1.000
_cell.length_c   1.000
_cell.angle_alpha   90.00
_cell.angle_beta   90.00
_cell.angle_gamma   90.00
#
_symmetry.space_group_name_H-M   'P 1'
#
loop_
_entity.id
_entity.type
_entity.pdbx_description
1 polymer ?
#
loop_
_entity_poly.entity_id
_entity_poly.type
_entity_poly.pdbx_seq_one_letter_code
_entity_poly.pdbx_strand_id
1 'polypeptide(L)'
;MRRESNERLADFAVADVSLFWLLNALNSHARVLTEYERFPSRPPEQVWAELARLAGSMLTFSLDHDLDAIPGYDHEEPANAFPPLFDLITGLLEASLPSRVIALEMSRPDGQTWKANLHDIRLREEADLYLSVRSDIPAWQVAEKFPALCQAGSPDDVREIYGAALKGIL
;
A
#
# COMPACT_ATOMS: atom_id res chain seq x y z
N MET A 1 -5.12 16.87 -26.04
CA MET A 1 -5.28 15.66 -25.21
C MET A 1 -5.03 16.00 -23.72
N ARG A 2 -5.75 16.98 -23.16
CA ARG A 2 -5.53 17.51 -21.79
C ARG A 2 -6.86 17.87 -21.08
N ARG A 3 -7.97 17.31 -21.58
CA ARG A 3 -9.34 17.66 -21.16
C ARG A 3 -10.10 16.48 -20.54
N GLU A 4 -9.79 15.23 -20.90
CA GLU A 4 -10.38 14.01 -20.29
C GLU A 4 -9.86 13.73 -18.86
N SER A 5 -8.73 14.31 -18.46
CA SER A 5 -8.17 14.06 -17.11
C SER A 5 -8.90 14.83 -16.00
N ASN A 6 -9.75 15.80 -16.33
CA ASN A 6 -10.44 16.63 -15.34
C ASN A 6 -11.78 16.06 -14.86
N GLU A 7 -12.38 15.09 -15.56
CA GLU A 7 -13.65 14.49 -15.12
C GLU A 7 -13.47 13.48 -13.98
N ARG A 8 -12.25 12.95 -13.79
CA ARG A 8 -11.88 12.16 -12.60
C ARG A 8 -11.48 13.01 -11.39
N LEU A 9 -11.47 14.34 -11.55
CA LEU A 9 -10.94 15.26 -10.55
C LEU A 9 -12.00 15.74 -9.53
N ALA A 10 -13.25 15.30 -9.66
CA ALA A 10 -14.38 15.83 -8.90
C ALA A 10 -14.86 14.94 -7.74
N ASP A 11 -14.33 13.72 -7.59
CA ASP A 11 -14.74 12.77 -6.54
C ASP A 11 -13.66 12.58 -5.46
N PHE A 12 -13.04 13.67 -4.99
CA PHE A 12 -12.06 13.60 -3.89
C PHE A 12 -12.80 13.53 -2.54
N ALA A 13 -12.96 12.32 -2.01
CA ALA A 13 -13.29 12.11 -0.61
C ALA A 13 -12.08 12.50 0.27
N VAL A 14 -12.27 12.70 1.58
CA VAL A 14 -11.22 13.14 2.53
C VAL A 14 -9.96 12.25 2.51
N ALA A 15 -10.08 10.96 2.15
CA ALA A 15 -8.95 10.05 1.94
C ALA A 15 -8.03 10.47 0.77
N ASP A 16 -8.58 11.15 -0.22
CA ASP A 16 -7.84 11.57 -1.42
C ASP A 16 -7.00 12.83 -1.19
N VAL A 17 -7.27 13.59 -0.11
CA VAL A 17 -6.46 14.75 0.27
C VAL A 17 -5.07 14.31 0.71
N SER A 18 -4.96 13.24 1.49
CA SER A 18 -3.67 12.68 1.90
C SER A 18 -2.88 12.16 0.70
N LEU A 19 -3.54 11.45 -0.22
CA LEU A 19 -2.91 10.98 -1.46
C LEU A 19 -2.44 12.15 -2.33
N PHE A 20 -3.24 13.20 -2.45
CA PHE A 20 -2.85 14.42 -3.18
C PHE A 20 -1.59 15.05 -2.59
N TRP A 21 -1.52 15.24 -1.27
CA TRP A 21 -0.35 15.83 -0.63
C TRP A 21 0.89 14.92 -0.71
N LEU A 22 0.72 13.60 -0.62
CA LEU A 22 1.81 12.65 -0.83
C LEU A 22 2.34 12.72 -2.27
N LEU A 23 1.45 12.71 -3.27
CA LEU A 23 1.82 12.89 -4.68
C LEU A 23 2.49 14.24 -4.92
N ASN A 24 2.01 15.30 -4.28
CA ASN A 24 2.62 16.61 -4.36
C ASN A 24 4.04 16.61 -3.79
N ALA A 25 4.25 16.02 -2.61
CA ALA A 25 5.57 15.90 -2.00
C ALA A 25 6.54 15.12 -2.92
N LEU A 26 6.14 13.92 -3.36
CA LEU A 26 6.98 13.08 -4.21
C LEU A 26 7.31 13.75 -5.55
N ASN A 27 6.32 14.28 -6.26
CA ASN A 27 6.54 14.87 -7.58
C ASN A 27 7.36 16.17 -7.52
N SER A 28 7.24 16.93 -6.42
CA SER A 28 8.01 18.17 -6.23
C SER A 28 9.50 17.90 -6.01
N HIS A 29 9.84 16.81 -5.31
CA HIS A 29 11.23 16.46 -4.98
C HIS A 29 11.88 15.53 -6.01
N ALA A 30 11.12 14.67 -6.70
CA ALA A 30 11.67 13.64 -7.60
C ALA A 30 12.60 14.21 -8.67
N ARG A 31 12.20 15.28 -9.38
CA ARG A 31 13.02 15.89 -10.43
C ARG A 31 14.30 16.52 -9.90
N VAL A 32 14.26 17.10 -8.71
CA VAL A 32 15.43 17.71 -8.06
C VAL A 32 16.43 16.64 -7.66
N LEU A 33 15.97 15.56 -7.03
CA LEU A 33 16.81 14.44 -6.63
C LEU A 33 17.44 13.70 -7.82
N THR A 34 16.69 13.49 -8.92
CA THR A 34 17.26 12.93 -10.15
C THR A 34 18.39 13.81 -10.72
N GLU A 35 18.28 15.13 -10.59
CA GLU A 35 19.30 16.06 -11.06
C GLU A 35 20.57 16.00 -10.18
N TYR A 36 20.41 15.80 -8.87
CA TYR A 36 21.54 15.58 -7.96
C TYR A 36 22.28 14.27 -8.26
N GLU A 37 21.54 13.18 -8.55
CA GLU A 37 22.12 11.91 -8.96
C GLU A 37 22.90 12.05 -10.29
N ARG A 38 22.32 12.78 -11.25
CA ARG A 38 22.94 13.00 -12.57
C ARG A 38 24.19 13.87 -12.50
N PHE A 39 24.23 14.84 -11.58
CA PHE A 39 25.33 15.77 -11.40
C PHE A 39 25.83 15.76 -9.94
N PRO A 40 26.64 14.75 -9.55
CA PRO A 40 26.99 14.49 -8.16
C PRO A 40 27.99 15.51 -7.56
N SER A 41 28.59 16.38 -8.38
CA SER A 41 29.54 17.41 -7.93
C SER A 41 28.84 18.60 -7.26
N ARG A 42 27.95 18.35 -6.30
CA ARG A 42 27.25 19.37 -5.51
C ARG A 42 27.62 19.30 -4.03
N PRO A 43 27.49 20.42 -3.30
CA PRO A 43 27.68 20.41 -1.85
C PRO A 43 26.69 19.44 -1.18
N PRO A 44 27.17 18.56 -0.28
CA PRO A 44 26.32 17.58 0.41
C PRO A 44 25.18 18.23 1.21
N GLU A 45 25.41 19.42 1.77
CA GLU A 45 24.38 20.21 2.47
C GLU A 45 23.12 20.46 1.63
N GLN A 46 23.25 20.62 0.30
CA GLN A 46 22.10 20.84 -0.59
C GLN A 46 21.26 19.57 -0.72
N VAL A 47 21.94 18.42 -0.80
CA VAL A 47 21.28 17.11 -0.89
C VAL A 47 20.57 16.82 0.43
N TRP A 48 21.24 17.02 1.56
CA TRP A 48 20.61 16.85 2.89
C TRP A 48 19.39 17.76 3.06
N ALA A 49 19.50 19.04 2.71
CA ALA A 49 18.39 19.99 2.88
C ALA A 49 17.15 19.59 2.06
N GLU A 50 17.35 19.01 0.88
CA GLU A 50 16.25 18.55 0.03
C GLU A 50 15.62 17.24 0.54
N LEU A 51 16.45 16.30 0.99
CA LEU A 51 15.98 15.07 1.62
C LEU A 51 15.23 15.35 2.94
N ALA A 52 15.71 16.29 3.75
CA ALA A 52 15.04 16.73 4.97
C ALA A 52 13.68 17.37 4.69
N ARG A 53 13.56 18.17 3.62
CA ARG A 53 12.26 18.73 3.17
C ARG A 53 11.29 17.65 2.73
N LEU A 54 11.77 16.65 2.00
CA LEU A 54 10.97 15.49 1.60
C LEU A 54 10.49 14.72 2.85
N ALA A 55 11.39 14.36 3.76
CA ALA A 55 11.08 13.65 5.00
C ALA A 55 10.05 14.41 5.85
N GLY A 56 10.24 15.72 6.05
CA GLY A 56 9.30 16.57 6.78
C GLY A 56 7.92 16.63 6.15
N SER A 57 7.84 16.67 4.81
CA SER A 57 6.56 16.63 4.10
C SER A 57 5.86 15.27 4.29
N MET A 58 6.62 14.18 4.32
CA MET A 58 6.09 12.82 4.49
C MET A 58 5.70 12.49 5.94
N LEU A 59 6.38 13.08 6.93
CA LEU A 59 6.04 12.91 8.35
C LEU A 59 4.62 13.39 8.68
N THR A 60 4.04 14.27 7.86
CA THR A 60 2.63 14.70 8.01
C THR A 60 1.62 13.55 7.87
N PHE A 61 2.03 12.41 7.31
CA PHE A 61 1.21 11.21 7.17
C PHE A 61 1.59 10.09 8.14
N SER A 62 2.65 10.26 8.95
CA SER A 62 3.10 9.27 9.91
C SER A 62 2.59 9.59 11.30
N LEU A 63 2.21 8.56 12.06
CA LEU A 63 1.91 8.64 13.49
C LEU A 63 3.04 8.08 14.36
N ASP A 64 4.00 7.38 13.74
CA ASP A 64 5.05 6.62 14.43
C ASP A 64 6.32 7.45 14.68
N HIS A 65 6.46 8.58 13.98
CA HIS A 65 7.66 9.41 14.00
C HIS A 65 7.31 10.89 14.20
N ASP A 66 8.07 11.55 15.08
CA ASP A 66 8.01 13.01 15.28
C ASP A 66 9.05 13.73 14.42
N LEU A 67 8.99 15.06 14.32
CA LEU A 67 9.92 15.89 13.54
C LEU A 67 11.39 15.71 13.97
N ASP A 68 11.63 15.38 15.23
CA ASP A 68 12.96 15.10 15.79
C ASP A 68 13.61 13.84 15.19
N ALA A 69 12.86 13.03 14.44
CA ALA A 69 13.40 11.88 13.70
C ALA A 69 14.32 12.31 12.54
N ILE A 70 14.23 13.54 12.05
CA ILE A 70 15.11 14.05 10.99
C ILE A 70 16.50 14.38 11.60
N PRO A 71 17.57 13.68 11.22
CA PRO A 71 18.90 13.90 11.78
C PRO A 71 19.47 15.26 11.36
N GLY A 72 20.12 15.95 12.30
CA GLY A 72 20.85 17.18 12.03
C GLY A 72 22.05 16.94 11.08
N TYR A 73 22.39 17.96 10.30
CA TYR A 73 23.53 17.90 9.38
C TYR A 73 24.83 18.36 10.06
N ASP A 74 25.81 17.48 10.11
CA ASP A 74 27.20 17.80 10.40
C ASP A 74 28.03 17.61 9.13
N HIS A 75 28.73 18.66 8.69
CA HIS A 75 29.57 18.62 7.49
C HIS A 75 30.84 17.77 7.70
N GLU A 76 31.32 17.67 8.94
CA GLU A 76 32.50 16.88 9.29
C GLU A 76 32.18 15.38 9.37
N GLU A 77 30.92 15.04 9.73
CA GLU A 77 30.47 13.66 9.90
C GLU A 77 29.16 13.35 9.12
N PRO A 78 29.15 13.43 7.78
CA PRO A 78 27.95 13.20 6.97
C PRO A 78 27.38 11.77 7.12
N ALA A 79 28.22 10.81 7.53
CA ALA A 79 27.80 9.44 7.81
C ALA A 79 26.79 9.32 8.97
N ASN A 80 26.72 10.32 9.86
CA ASN A 80 25.75 10.37 10.95
C ASN A 80 24.40 10.98 10.51
N ALA A 81 24.35 11.64 9.35
CA ALA A 81 23.16 12.33 8.86
C ALA A 81 22.47 11.57 7.71
N PHE A 82 23.21 11.14 6.69
CA PHE A 82 22.60 10.58 5.47
C PHE A 82 21.99 9.18 5.65
N PRO A 83 22.71 8.17 6.19
CA PRO A 83 22.14 6.84 6.39
C PRO A 83 20.83 6.84 7.20
N PRO A 84 20.75 7.47 8.40
CA PRO A 84 19.48 7.48 9.15
C PRO A 84 18.37 8.26 8.42
N LEU A 85 18.72 9.30 7.65
CA LEU A 85 17.74 10.02 6.83
C LEU A 85 17.21 9.15 5.67
N PHE A 86 18.04 8.33 5.04
CA PHE A 86 17.60 7.38 4.02
C PHE A 86 16.71 6.28 4.59
N ASP A 87 17.05 5.73 5.75
CA ASP A 87 16.23 4.73 6.43
C ASP A 87 14.87 5.31 6.82
N LEU A 88 14.85 6.53 7.35
CA LEU A 88 13.62 7.26 7.67
C LEU A 88 12.74 7.45 6.42
N ILE A 89 13.30 7.97 5.32
CA ILE A 89 12.54 8.20 4.09
C ILE A 89 12.00 6.87 3.52
N THR A 90 12.80 5.81 3.57
CA THR A 90 12.38 4.47 3.12
C THR A 90 11.20 3.97 3.93
N GLY A 91 11.28 4.02 5.27
CA GLY A 91 10.18 3.62 6.15
C GLY A 91 8.92 4.46 5.94
N LEU A 92 9.06 5.78 5.75
CA LEU A 92 7.95 6.67 5.44
C LEU A 92 7.30 6.35 4.09
N LEU A 93 8.08 5.99 3.06
CA LEU A 93 7.54 5.59 1.76
C LEU A 93 6.72 4.30 1.88
N GLU A 94 7.24 3.31 2.61
CA GLU A 94 6.55 2.04 2.84
C GLU A 94 5.24 2.23 3.62
N ALA A 95 5.25 3.07 4.66
CA ALA A 95 4.08 3.33 5.48
C ALA A 95 3.04 4.24 4.80
N SER A 96 3.48 5.21 4.00
CA SER A 96 2.59 6.24 3.41
C SER A 96 1.92 5.80 2.12
N LEU A 97 2.41 4.76 1.44
CA LEU A 97 1.77 4.25 0.22
C LEU A 97 0.42 3.61 0.59
N PRO A 98 -0.72 4.15 0.12
CA PRO A 98 -2.00 3.51 0.36
C PRO A 98 -1.98 2.12 -0.27
N SER A 99 -2.00 1.09 0.56
CA SER A 99 -2.04 -0.28 0.08
C SER A 99 -3.31 -0.47 -0.74
N ARG A 100 -3.13 -0.79 -2.03
CA ARG A 100 -4.22 -1.22 -2.93
C ARG A 100 -4.73 -2.61 -2.58
N VAL A 101 -4.05 -3.30 -1.67
CA VAL A 101 -4.40 -4.65 -1.21
C VAL A 101 -4.80 -4.58 0.25
N ILE A 102 -5.98 -5.09 0.56
CA ILE A 102 -6.50 -5.15 1.92
C ILE A 102 -6.43 -6.61 2.33
N ALA A 103 -5.63 -6.92 3.35
CA ALA A 103 -5.63 -8.25 3.94
C ALA A 103 -6.95 -8.44 4.68
N LEU A 104 -7.72 -9.45 4.25
CA LEU A 104 -8.96 -9.83 4.91
C LEU A 104 -8.66 -10.94 5.92
N GLU A 105 -8.84 -10.63 7.19
CA GLU A 105 -8.76 -11.67 8.22
C GLU A 105 -9.90 -12.68 8.03
N MET A 106 -9.52 -13.95 7.90
CA MET A 106 -10.47 -15.05 7.78
C MET A 106 -10.58 -15.78 9.12
N SER A 107 -11.79 -15.92 9.61
CA SER A 107 -12.14 -16.77 10.74
C SER A 107 -12.61 -18.13 10.25
N ARG A 108 -12.39 -19.17 11.06
CA ARG A 108 -12.83 -20.54 10.76
C ARG A 108 -13.94 -20.93 11.73
N PRO A 109 -15.22 -20.70 11.38
CA PRO A 109 -16.34 -21.04 12.26
C PRO A 109 -16.48 -22.56 12.49
N ASP A 110 -16.07 -23.39 11.53
CA ASP A 110 -16.11 -24.85 11.64
C ASP A 110 -14.98 -25.53 10.83
N GLY A 111 -14.93 -26.86 10.87
CA GLY A 111 -13.88 -27.64 10.21
C GLY A 111 -13.85 -27.56 8.68
N GLN A 112 -14.81 -26.94 8.01
CA GLN A 112 -14.94 -26.93 6.55
C GLN A 112 -15.19 -25.53 5.97
N THR A 113 -15.52 -24.55 6.80
CA THR A 113 -15.91 -23.20 6.38
C THR A 113 -14.87 -22.16 6.80
N TRP A 114 -14.57 -21.24 5.88
CA TRP A 114 -13.82 -20.01 6.18
C TRP A 114 -14.71 -18.80 5.94
N LYS A 115 -14.62 -17.79 6.83
CA LYS A 115 -15.43 -16.57 6.77
C LYS A 115 -14.55 -15.34 6.89
N ALA A 116 -14.62 -14.47 5.88
CA ALA A 116 -14.02 -13.14 5.90
C ALA A 116 -15.12 -12.07 5.96
N ASN A 117 -14.86 -10.96 6.65
CA ASN A 117 -15.81 -9.87 6.82
C ASN A 117 -15.42 -8.68 5.92
N LEU A 118 -16.20 -8.40 4.88
CA LEU A 118 -15.95 -7.33 3.89
C LEU A 118 -16.58 -5.99 4.33
N HIS A 119 -16.19 -5.45 5.49
CA HIS A 119 -16.75 -4.18 6.00
C HIS A 119 -15.99 -2.93 5.53
N ASP A 120 -14.80 -3.09 4.95
CA ASP A 120 -13.99 -1.96 4.49
C ASP A 120 -14.71 -1.26 3.32
N ILE A 121 -14.87 0.06 3.44
CA ILE A 121 -15.58 0.87 2.44
C ILE A 121 -14.90 0.81 1.06
N ARG A 122 -13.57 0.57 1.02
CA ARG A 122 -12.79 0.43 -0.21
C ARG A 122 -13.11 -0.83 -1.00
N LEU A 123 -13.75 -1.83 -0.38
CA LEU A 123 -14.19 -3.07 -1.04
C LEU A 123 -15.57 -2.94 -1.69
N ARG A 124 -16.23 -1.78 -1.56
CA ARG A 124 -17.55 -1.52 -2.16
C ARG A 124 -17.46 -1.03 -3.61
N GLU A 125 -16.26 -0.65 -4.05
CA GLU A 125 -15.93 -0.35 -5.45
C GLU A 125 -15.60 -1.64 -6.22
N GLU A 126 -15.32 -1.57 -7.52
CA GLU A 126 -14.82 -2.72 -8.29
C GLU A 126 -13.47 -3.20 -7.72
N ALA A 127 -13.50 -4.27 -6.92
CA ALA A 127 -12.33 -4.85 -6.29
C ALA A 127 -12.09 -6.30 -6.75
N ASP A 128 -10.86 -6.58 -7.17
CA ASP A 128 -10.44 -7.95 -7.47
C ASP A 128 -10.10 -8.70 -6.17
N LEU A 129 -10.72 -9.85 -5.97
CA LEU A 129 -10.47 -10.71 -4.81
C LEU A 129 -9.47 -11.80 -5.17
N TYR A 130 -8.43 -11.94 -4.35
CA TYR A 130 -7.43 -13.00 -4.47
C TYR A 130 -7.44 -13.87 -3.22
N LEU A 131 -7.36 -15.19 -3.40
CA LEU A 131 -7.30 -16.15 -2.30
C LEU A 131 -5.95 -16.87 -2.29
N SER A 132 -5.20 -16.73 -1.20
CA SER A 132 -3.97 -17.48 -0.98
C SER A 132 -4.29 -18.81 -0.28
N VAL A 133 -3.92 -19.92 -0.91
CA VAL A 133 -4.22 -21.28 -0.43
C VAL A 133 -2.91 -22.01 -0.14
N ARG A 134 -2.80 -22.55 1.08
CA ARG A 134 -1.70 -23.43 1.49
C ARG A 134 -2.24 -24.83 1.75
N SER A 135 -1.57 -25.84 1.22
CA SER A 135 -1.92 -27.24 1.41
C SER A 135 -0.67 -28.11 1.41
N ASP A 136 -0.77 -29.32 1.98
CA ASP A 136 0.31 -30.31 1.99
C ASP A 136 0.40 -31.13 0.70
N ILE A 137 -0.55 -30.95 -0.23
CA ILE A 137 -0.53 -31.58 -1.56
C ILE A 137 0.20 -30.70 -2.59
N PRO A 138 0.73 -31.28 -3.68
CA PRO A 138 1.43 -30.52 -4.71
C PRO A 138 0.60 -29.39 -5.34
N ALA A 139 1.23 -28.26 -5.63
CA ALA A 139 0.58 -27.04 -6.13
C ALA A 139 -0.25 -27.26 -7.41
N TRP A 140 0.21 -28.10 -8.34
CA TRP A 140 -0.54 -28.41 -9.57
C TRP A 140 -1.89 -29.09 -9.26
N GLN A 141 -1.91 -29.96 -8.25
CA GLN A 141 -3.12 -30.67 -7.84
C GLN A 141 -4.07 -29.73 -7.08
N VAL A 142 -3.54 -28.76 -6.33
CA VAL A 142 -4.35 -27.67 -5.75
C VAL A 142 -4.97 -26.85 -6.88
N ALA A 143 -4.17 -26.39 -7.85
CA ALA A 143 -4.67 -25.58 -8.95
C ALA A 143 -5.79 -26.26 -9.76
N GLU A 144 -5.71 -27.57 -9.95
CA GLU A 144 -6.73 -28.34 -10.68
C GLU A 144 -7.99 -28.62 -9.83
N LYS A 145 -7.83 -29.05 -8.57
CA LYS A 145 -8.95 -29.52 -7.74
C LYS A 145 -9.65 -28.40 -6.97
N PHE A 146 -8.88 -27.38 -6.55
CA PHE A 146 -9.38 -26.33 -5.66
C PHE A 146 -10.56 -25.55 -6.25
N PRO A 147 -10.56 -25.11 -7.53
CA PRO A 147 -11.71 -24.41 -8.11
C PRO A 147 -12.99 -25.25 -8.18
N ALA A 148 -12.87 -26.57 -8.24
CA ALA A 148 -14.02 -27.48 -8.29
C ALA A 148 -14.61 -27.82 -6.90
N LEU A 149 -13.77 -27.75 -5.85
CA LEU A 149 -14.13 -28.12 -4.48
C LEU A 149 -14.44 -26.91 -3.61
N CYS A 150 -13.80 -25.78 -3.87
CA CYS A 150 -14.02 -24.55 -3.12
C CYS A 150 -15.26 -23.84 -3.67
N GLN A 151 -16.24 -23.61 -2.79
CA GLN A 151 -17.43 -22.83 -3.10
C GLN A 151 -17.41 -21.55 -2.27
N ALA A 152 -17.55 -20.42 -2.94
CA ALA A 152 -17.68 -19.11 -2.32
C ALA A 152 -19.11 -18.60 -2.50
N GLY A 153 -19.66 -17.98 -1.45
CA GLY A 153 -21.02 -17.42 -1.44
C GLY A 153 -21.24 -16.54 -0.22
N SER A 154 -22.40 -15.88 -0.16
CA SER A 154 -22.79 -15.11 1.02
C SER A 154 -23.02 -16.04 2.23
N PRO A 155 -22.91 -15.55 3.48
CA PRO A 155 -23.15 -16.37 4.67
C PRO A 155 -24.51 -17.09 4.68
N ASP A 156 -25.52 -16.49 4.04
CA ASP A 156 -26.86 -17.05 3.91
C ASP A 156 -26.91 -18.13 2.82
N ASP A 157 -26.19 -17.95 1.70
CA ASP A 157 -26.14 -18.90 0.59
C ASP A 157 -25.27 -20.13 0.86
N VAL A 158 -24.16 -19.99 1.60
CA VAL A 158 -23.18 -21.09 1.81
C VAL A 158 -23.82 -22.30 2.51
N ARG A 159 -24.82 -22.08 3.39
CA ARG A 159 -25.57 -23.17 4.03
C ARG A 159 -26.49 -23.92 3.05
N GLU A 160 -27.07 -23.23 2.08
CA GLU A 160 -27.93 -23.84 1.05
C GLU A 160 -27.12 -24.50 -0.08
N ILE A 161 -26.00 -23.89 -0.48
CA ILE A 161 -25.12 -24.39 -1.55
C ILE A 161 -24.51 -25.75 -1.15
N TYR A 162 -24.12 -25.93 0.11
CA TYR A 162 -23.59 -27.21 0.61
C TYR A 162 -24.63 -28.35 0.58
N GLY A 163 -25.92 -28.01 0.66
CA GLY A 163 -27.03 -28.96 0.55
C GLY A 163 -27.47 -29.26 -0.89
N ALA A 164 -27.18 -28.35 -1.84
CA ALA A 164 -27.78 -28.36 -3.19
C ALA A 164 -26.78 -28.51 -4.35
N ALA A 165 -25.46 -28.57 -4.11
CA ALA A 165 -24.42 -28.68 -5.15
C ALA A 165 -24.54 -27.60 -6.26
N LEU A 166 -24.93 -26.39 -5.88
CA LEU A 166 -25.00 -25.25 -6.79
C LEU A 166 -23.60 -24.66 -7.01
N LYS A 167 -23.34 -24.15 -8.23
CA LYS A 167 -22.08 -23.48 -8.56
C LYS A 167 -22.01 -22.16 -7.79
N GLY A 168 -21.00 -22.03 -6.92
CA GLY A 168 -20.67 -20.78 -6.24
C GLY A 168 -20.04 -19.75 -7.17
N ILE A 169 -19.51 -18.68 -6.58
CA ILE A 169 -18.72 -17.66 -7.30
C ILE A 169 -17.43 -18.33 -7.81
N LEU A 170 -17.15 -18.20 -9.12
CA LEU A 170 -15.90 -18.61 -9.76
C LEU A 170 -14.90 -17.46 -9.74
#